data_AF-A0A2D9CGW3-F1
#
_entry.id   AF-A0A2D9CGW3-F1
#
_cell.length_a   1.000
_cell.length_b   1.000
_cell.length_c   1.000
_cell.angle_alpha   90.00
_cell.angle_beta   90.00
_cell.angle_gamma   90.00
#
_symmetry.space_group_name_H-M   'P 1'
#
loop_
_entity.id
_entity.type
_entity.pdbx_description
1 polymer ?
#
loop_
_entity_poly.entity_id
_entity_poly.type
_entity_poly.pdbx_seq_one_letter_code
_entity_poly.pdbx_strand_id
1 'polypeptide(L)'
;MPVISTLMKWVTDPDKKEFSEQYARARDFQADYYFDEIVDIADELGDESDSNQINRAKLRIDSRKWKVARMSPRKYGDKQQIDHTSSDESFKPTVIKLVAEPLSDDPS
;
A
#
# COMPACT_ATOMS: atom_id res chain seq x y z
N MET A 1 -23.58 -8.16 -17.05
CA MET A 1 -23.07 -8.19 -15.66
C MET A 1 -24.26 -8.15 -14.70
N PRO A 2 -24.24 -8.90 -13.59
CA PRO A 2 -25.23 -8.74 -12.53
C PRO A 2 -25.17 -7.32 -11.92
N VAL A 3 -26.26 -6.88 -11.31
CA VAL A 3 -26.30 -5.59 -10.60
C VAL A 3 -25.38 -5.59 -9.38
N ILE A 4 -24.86 -4.43 -9.00
CA ILE A 4 -23.85 -4.31 -7.95
C ILE A 4 -24.33 -4.83 -6.59
N SER A 5 -25.63 -4.66 -6.29
CA SER A 5 -26.24 -5.21 -5.08
C SER A 5 -26.14 -6.73 -5.00
N THR A 6 -26.20 -7.42 -6.14
CA THR A 6 -26.09 -8.88 -6.19
C THR A 6 -24.65 -9.34 -5.99
N LEU A 7 -23.68 -8.63 -6.58
CA LEU A 7 -22.26 -8.90 -6.32
C LEU A 7 -21.92 -8.69 -4.84
N MET A 8 -22.38 -7.59 -4.26
CA MET A 8 -22.10 -7.25 -2.86
C MET A 8 -22.71 -8.27 -1.89
N LYS A 9 -23.89 -8.82 -2.22
CA LYS A 9 -24.46 -9.96 -1.50
C LYS A 9 -23.52 -11.17 -1.58
N TRP A 10 -23.01 -11.52 -2.75
CA TRP A 10 -22.12 -12.69 -2.88
C TRP A 10 -20.77 -12.52 -2.18
N VAL A 11 -20.22 -11.31 -2.13
CA VAL A 11 -18.96 -11.03 -1.41
C VAL A 11 -19.12 -11.22 0.10
N THR A 12 -20.32 -10.96 0.63
CA THR A 12 -20.63 -11.00 2.07
C THR A 12 -21.27 -12.32 2.53
N ASP A 13 -21.63 -13.18 1.59
CA ASP A 13 -22.26 -14.48 1.84
C ASP A 13 -21.23 -15.49 2.39
N PRO A 14 -21.41 -16.02 3.62
CA PRO A 14 -20.50 -16.99 4.21
C PRO A 14 -20.33 -18.28 3.39
N ASP A 15 -21.36 -18.67 2.65
CA ASP A 15 -21.35 -19.88 1.82
C ASP A 15 -20.53 -19.68 0.53
N LYS A 16 -20.14 -18.44 0.22
CA LYS A 16 -19.42 -18.05 -1.00
C LYS A 16 -18.02 -17.52 -0.72
N LYS A 17 -17.33 -18.14 0.25
CA LYS A 17 -15.97 -17.75 0.64
C LYS A 17 -14.99 -17.69 -0.54
N GLU A 18 -15.03 -18.69 -1.43
CA GLU A 18 -14.16 -18.72 -2.61
C GLU A 18 -14.38 -17.51 -3.54
N PHE A 19 -15.64 -17.12 -3.75
CA PHE A 19 -15.97 -15.93 -4.54
C PHE A 19 -15.45 -14.66 -3.88
N SER A 20 -15.58 -14.54 -2.55
CA SER A 20 -15.06 -13.40 -1.79
C SER A 20 -13.54 -13.28 -1.93
N GLU A 21 -12.80 -14.39 -1.85
CA GLU A 21 -11.34 -14.43 -2.03
C GLU A 21 -10.92 -14.10 -3.47
N GLN A 22 -11.61 -14.65 -4.47
CA GLN A 22 -11.37 -14.32 -5.87
C GLN A 22 -11.64 -12.84 -6.13
N TYR A 23 -12.71 -12.29 -5.56
CA TYR A 23 -13.05 -10.88 -5.66
C TYR A 23 -11.97 -10.00 -5.00
N ALA A 24 -11.47 -10.36 -3.82
CA ALA A 24 -10.37 -9.64 -3.18
C ALA A 24 -9.11 -9.61 -4.08
N ARG A 25 -8.70 -10.75 -4.64
CA ARG A 25 -7.60 -10.81 -5.62
C ARG A 25 -7.86 -9.95 -6.86
N ALA A 26 -9.07 -9.99 -7.40
CA ALA A 26 -9.45 -9.15 -8.53
C ALA A 26 -9.37 -7.65 -8.19
N ARG A 27 -9.68 -7.28 -6.94
CA ARG A 27 -9.55 -5.89 -6.47
C ARG A 27 -8.09 -5.46 -6.33
N ASP A 28 -7.18 -6.37 -5.98
CA ASP A 28 -5.73 -6.13 -6.01
C ASP A 28 -5.23 -5.90 -7.44
N PHE A 29 -5.58 -6.77 -8.39
CA PHE A 29 -5.23 -6.58 -9.81
C PHE A 29 -5.85 -5.30 -10.38
N GLN A 30 -7.04 -4.92 -9.94
CA GLN A 30 -7.65 -3.66 -10.34
C GLN A 30 -6.80 -2.47 -9.87
N ALA A 31 -6.14 -2.54 -8.71
CA ALA A 31 -5.26 -1.50 -8.23
C ALA A 31 -4.00 -1.38 -9.12
N ASP A 32 -3.43 -2.51 -9.52
CA ASP A 32 -2.30 -2.56 -10.45
C ASP A 32 -2.67 -1.95 -11.81
N TYR A 33 -3.84 -2.31 -12.36
CA TYR A 33 -4.34 -1.73 -13.60
C TYR A 33 -4.48 -0.20 -13.53
N TYR A 34 -5.09 0.33 -12.46
CA TYR A 34 -5.22 1.78 -12.32
C TYR A 34 -3.88 2.49 -12.10
N PHE A 35 -2.88 1.79 -11.56
CA PHE A 35 -1.54 2.32 -11.42
C PHE A 35 -0.87 2.49 -12.79
N ASP A 36 -0.96 1.48 -13.64
CA ASP A 36 -0.42 1.55 -15.01
C ASP A 36 -1.16 2.62 -15.84
N GLU A 37 -2.50 2.68 -15.71
CA GLU A 37 -3.34 3.67 -16.42
C GLU A 37 -2.98 5.13 -16.06
N ILE A 38 -2.38 5.39 -14.88
CA ILE A 38 -1.91 6.75 -14.54
C ILE A 38 -0.82 7.22 -15.50
N VAL A 39 0.09 6.32 -15.88
CA VAL A 39 1.18 6.62 -16.83
C VAL A 39 0.59 6.81 -18.22
N ASP A 40 -0.28 5.89 -18.65
CA ASP A 40 -0.95 6.01 -19.95
C ASP A 40 -1.70 7.34 -20.10
N ILE A 41 -2.42 7.80 -19.07
CA ILE A 41 -3.13 9.08 -19.08
C ILE A 41 -2.18 10.27 -19.16
N ALA A 42 -0.99 10.17 -18.55
CA ALA A 42 0.01 11.22 -18.64
C ALA A 42 0.62 11.28 -20.04
N ASP A 43 0.90 10.12 -20.65
CA ASP A 43 1.53 9.99 -21.96
C ASP A 43 0.57 10.25 -23.13
N GLU A 44 -0.75 10.12 -22.91
CA GLU A 44 -1.80 10.53 -23.87
C GLU A 44 -1.76 12.05 -24.19
N LEU A 45 -1.13 12.87 -23.34
CA LEU A 45 -0.99 14.30 -23.57
C LEU A 45 0.18 14.57 -24.53
N GLY A 46 -0.13 15.16 -25.68
CA GLY A 46 0.88 15.67 -26.62
C GLY A 46 1.25 17.14 -26.36
N ASP A 47 2.25 17.64 -27.08
CA ASP A 47 2.76 19.02 -26.96
C ASP A 47 1.70 20.11 -27.25
N GLU A 48 0.69 19.78 -28.05
CA GLU A 48 -0.42 20.67 -28.43
C GLU A 48 -1.64 20.54 -27.49
N SER A 49 -1.51 19.85 -26.35
CA SER A 49 -2.62 19.65 -25.43
C SER A 49 -3.07 20.96 -24.79
N ASP A 50 -4.36 21.23 -24.81
CA ASP A 50 -4.92 22.43 -24.20
C ASP A 50 -4.90 22.34 -22.66
N SER A 51 -5.04 23.50 -22.00
CA SER A 51 -5.04 23.56 -20.53
C SER A 51 -6.18 22.77 -19.88
N ASN A 52 -7.31 22.60 -20.56
CA ASN A 52 -8.46 21.85 -20.05
C ASN A 52 -8.19 20.34 -20.08
N GLN A 53 -7.60 19.83 -21.17
CA GLN A 53 -7.14 18.45 -21.33
C GLN A 53 -6.12 18.11 -20.26
N ILE A 54 -5.13 18.98 -20.03
CA ILE A 54 -4.14 18.81 -18.95
C ILE A 54 -4.83 18.75 -17.58
N ASN A 55 -5.75 19.67 -17.28
CA ASN A 55 -6.45 19.67 -15.99
C ASN A 55 -7.33 18.44 -15.79
N ARG A 56 -7.99 17.97 -16.86
CA ARG A 56 -8.79 16.74 -16.83
C ARG A 56 -7.90 15.51 -16.60
N ALA A 57 -6.74 15.44 -17.26
CA ALA A 57 -5.76 14.38 -17.05
C ALA A 57 -5.24 14.38 -15.61
N LYS A 58 -4.87 15.54 -15.06
CA LYS A 58 -4.48 15.70 -13.65
C LYS A 58 -5.56 15.20 -12.70
N LEU A 59 -6.82 15.61 -12.90
CA LEU A 59 -7.94 15.14 -12.06
C LEU A 59 -8.12 13.61 -12.14
N ARG A 60 -7.98 13.02 -13.34
CA ARG A 60 -8.04 11.57 -13.53
C ARG A 60 -6.91 10.84 -12.81
N ILE A 61 -5.69 11.38 -12.88
CA ILE A 61 -4.49 10.85 -12.24
C ILE A 61 -4.64 10.91 -10.72
N ASP A 62 -4.99 12.08 -10.17
CA ASP A 62 -5.10 12.26 -8.71
C ASP A 62 -6.21 11.41 -8.11
N SER A 63 -7.35 11.29 -8.80
CA SER A 63 -8.44 10.39 -8.39
C SER A 63 -7.98 8.93 -8.35
N ARG A 64 -7.14 8.50 -9.30
CA ARG A 64 -6.59 7.14 -9.35
C ARG A 64 -5.53 6.94 -8.27
N LYS A 65 -4.60 7.87 -8.07
CA LYS A 65 -3.62 7.83 -6.97
C LYS A 65 -4.30 7.64 -5.62
N TRP A 66 -5.32 8.46 -5.34
CA TRP A 66 -6.09 8.38 -4.09
C TRP A 66 -6.77 7.01 -3.90
N LYS A 67 -7.31 6.45 -4.99
CA LYS A 67 -8.00 5.15 -4.98
C LYS A 67 -7.00 4.00 -4.79
N VAL A 68 -5.91 3.98 -5.54
CA VAL A 68 -4.88 2.93 -5.53
C VAL A 68 -4.19 2.85 -4.17
N ALA A 69 -3.85 3.99 -3.55
CA ALA A 69 -3.30 4.05 -2.20
C ALA A 69 -4.22 3.42 -1.13
N ARG A 70 -5.55 3.44 -1.34
CA ARG A 70 -6.54 2.83 -0.43
C ARG A 70 -6.85 1.37 -0.75
N MET A 71 -6.78 0.98 -2.02
CA MET A 71 -7.03 -0.40 -2.43
C MET A 71 -5.85 -1.31 -2.07
N SER A 72 -4.61 -0.84 -2.22
CA SER A 72 -3.43 -1.61 -1.82
C SER A 72 -2.41 -0.74 -1.05
N PRO A 73 -2.71 -0.39 0.22
CA PRO A 73 -1.86 0.51 1.02
C PRO A 73 -0.44 -0.03 1.21
N ARG A 74 -0.28 -1.36 1.25
CA ARG A 74 1.02 -1.99 1.39
C ARG A 74 1.94 -1.75 0.18
N LYS A 75 1.36 -1.74 -1.04
CA LYS A 75 2.12 -1.61 -2.30
C LYS A 75 2.26 -0.16 -2.72
N TYR A 76 1.20 0.63 -2.57
CA TYR A 76 1.08 1.98 -3.14
C TYR A 76 0.74 3.07 -2.12
N GLY A 77 0.68 2.74 -0.82
CA GLY A 77 0.51 3.74 0.22
C GLY A 77 1.78 4.56 0.44
N ASP A 78 1.61 5.76 0.98
CA ASP A 78 2.73 6.63 1.32
C ASP A 78 3.61 5.97 2.39
N LYS A 79 4.90 5.81 2.09
CA LYS A 79 5.89 5.28 3.02
C LYS A 79 6.52 6.43 3.78
N GLN A 80 6.24 6.53 5.07
CA GLN A 80 6.91 7.48 5.94
C GLN A 80 8.07 6.79 6.65
N GLN A 81 9.29 7.29 6.45
CA GLN A 81 10.42 6.94 7.29
C GLN A 81 10.44 7.96 8.44
N ILE A 82 10.20 7.48 9.65
CA ILE A 82 10.31 8.29 10.87
C ILE A 82 11.71 8.07 11.42
N ASP A 83 12.51 9.13 11.45
CA ASP A 83 13.80 9.13 12.12
C ASP A 83 13.58 9.33 13.62
N HIS A 84 14.09 8.40 14.43
CA HIS A 84 13.98 8.42 15.89
C HIS A 84 15.24 9.01 16.54
N THR A 85 15.80 10.07 15.96
CA THR A 85 16.96 10.75 16.53
C THR A 85 16.50 11.97 17.33
N SER A 86 16.70 11.94 18.66
CA SER A 86 16.48 13.09 19.54
C SER A 86 17.76 13.92 19.60
N SER A 87 17.64 15.25 19.43
CA SER A 87 18.77 16.19 19.55
C SER A 87 19.37 16.24 20.95
N ASP A 88 18.63 15.76 21.95
CA ASP A 88 19.02 15.77 23.37
C ASP A 88 19.61 14.44 23.85
N GLU A 89 20.00 13.55 22.91
CA GLU A 89 20.60 12.23 23.19
C GLU A 89 19.78 11.27 24.09
N SER A 90 18.54 11.62 24.44
CA SER A 90 17.69 10.86 25.36
C SER A 90 17.16 9.55 24.76
N PHE A 91 17.14 9.43 23.43
CA PHE A 91 16.78 8.21 22.71
C PHE A 91 18.03 7.45 22.24
N LYS A 92 18.74 6.81 23.18
CA LYS A 92 19.79 5.83 22.86
C LYS A 92 19.20 4.41 22.92
N PRO A 93 19.45 3.56 21.91
CA PRO A 93 18.98 2.18 21.93
C PRO A 93 19.58 1.44 23.14
N THR A 94 18.75 0.76 23.92
CA THR A 94 19.22 -0.04 25.05
C THR A 94 20.00 -1.25 24.54
N VAL A 95 21.30 -1.27 24.80
CA VAL A 95 22.18 -2.40 24.41
C VAL A 95 22.25 -3.40 25.55
N ILE A 96 21.65 -4.58 25.36
CA ILE A 96 21.76 -5.70 26.30
C ILE A 96 22.98 -6.54 25.90
N LYS A 97 23.95 -6.69 26.81
CA LYS A 97 25.09 -7.60 26.65
C LYS A 97 24.86 -8.83 27.51
N LEU A 98 24.88 -10.01 26.90
CA LEU A 98 24.90 -11.28 27.62
C LEU A 98 26.30 -11.49 28.19
N VAL A 99 26.41 -11.64 29.50
CA VAL A 99 27.64 -12.00 30.19
C VAL A 99 27.48 -13.44 30.68
N ALA A 100 28.37 -14.32 30.25
CA ALA A 100 28.42 -15.69 30.75
C ALA A 100 29.06 -15.70 32.15
N GLU A 101 28.50 -16.49 33.06
CA GLU A 101 29.07 -16.72 34.38
C GLU A 101 30.41 -17.47 34.24
N PRO A 102 31.49 -17.01 34.91
CA PRO A 102 32.77 -17.70 34.83
C PRO A 102 32.65 -19.10 35.46
N LEU A 103 33.15 -20.10 34.74
CA LEU A 103 33.21 -21.48 35.21
C LEU A 103 34.02 -21.52 36.50
N SER A 104 33.44 -21.99 37.61
CA SER A 104 34.15 -22.16 38.88
C SER A 104 35.13 -23.32 38.75
N ASP A 105 36.41 -23.02 38.56
CA ASP A 105 37.50 -24.00 38.67
C ASP A 105 37.78 -24.26 40.16
N ASP A 106 37.03 -25.18 40.78
CA ASP A 106 37.39 -25.75 42.08
C ASP A 106 37.89 -27.19 41.88
N PRO A 107 39.22 -27.45 41.95
CA PRO A 107 39.75 -28.80 42.01
C PRO A 107 39.62 -29.35 43.43
N SER A 108 38.94 -30.51 43.56
CA SER A 108 38.84 -31.30 44.80
C SER A 108 40.18 -31.83 45.29
#